data_AF-A0AAP8GFD4-F1
#
_entry.id   AF-A0AAP8GFD4-F1
#
_cell.length_a   1.000
_cell.length_b   1.000
_cell.length_c   1.000
_cell.angle_alpha   90.00
_cell.angle_beta   90.00
_cell.angle_gamma   90.00
#
_symmetry.space_group_name_H-M   'P 1'
#
loop_
_entity.id
_entity.type
_entity.pdbx_description
1 polymer ?
#
loop_
_entity_poly.entity_id
_entity_poly.type
_entity_poly.pdbx_seq_one_letter_code
_entity_poly.pdbx_strand_id
1 'polypeptide(L)'
;IHYNHRVDLKGEVHLVGVKDDNGQVIAGCLLTEARTLKFFKYFYTHRGPVMDYTNQSLVAFFLKPSTSYLKKHNCLYVLVDPYLIENLRNADGEIVKSYDNRAFVRTMDKLGYKHQGFPVGYDSMSQIRWLSVLDLKDKTEDQLLKEMDYQTRRN
;
A
#
# COMPACT_ATOMS: atom_id res chain seq x y z
N ILE A 1 -1.91 15.43 -2.09
CA ILE A 1 -1.14 16.23 -1.11
C ILE A 1 0.36 15.90 -1.16
N HIS A 2 0.79 14.64 -1.27
CA HIS A 2 2.22 14.30 -1.17
C HIS A 2 3.14 14.68 -2.35
N TYR A 3 2.71 14.55 -3.61
CA TYR A 3 3.57 14.83 -4.78
C TYR A 3 3.87 16.33 -4.92
N ASN A 4 2.85 17.16 -5.16
CA ASN A 4 3.02 18.61 -5.35
C ASN A 4 3.75 19.26 -4.16
N HIS A 5 3.34 18.95 -2.93
CA HIS A 5 3.99 19.48 -1.72
C HIS A 5 5.47 19.08 -1.61
N ARG A 6 5.88 17.87 -2.03
CA ARG A 6 7.29 17.48 -2.00
C ARG A 6 8.09 18.04 -3.16
N VAL A 7 7.49 18.17 -4.33
CA VAL A 7 8.10 18.89 -5.47
C VAL A 7 8.38 20.34 -5.06
N ASP A 8 7.43 20.99 -4.41
CA ASP A 8 7.56 22.37 -3.91
C ASP A 8 8.62 22.48 -2.79
N LEU A 9 8.76 21.45 -1.95
CA LEU A 9 9.78 21.37 -0.90
C LEU A 9 11.15 20.84 -1.38
N LYS A 10 11.36 20.65 -2.70
CA LYS A 10 12.58 20.05 -3.30
C LYS A 10 12.93 18.65 -2.76
N GLY A 11 11.95 17.91 -2.25
CA GLY A 11 12.12 16.50 -1.91
C GLY A 11 12.15 15.65 -3.18
N GLU A 12 13.10 14.72 -3.27
CA GLU A 12 13.17 13.79 -4.41
C GLU A 12 11.98 12.80 -4.34
N VAL A 13 11.16 12.84 -5.40
CA VAL A 13 10.01 11.95 -5.61
C VAL A 13 10.19 11.27 -6.95
N HIS A 14 9.95 9.96 -6.98
CA HIS A 14 10.09 9.14 -8.17
C HIS A 14 8.72 8.58 -8.53
N LEU A 15 8.30 8.78 -9.78
CA LEU A 15 7.15 8.12 -10.35
C LEU A 15 7.66 7.02 -11.27
N VAL A 16 7.36 5.78 -10.92
CA VAL A 16 7.76 4.60 -11.69
C VAL A 16 6.51 3.79 -12.03
N GLY A 17 6.55 3.07 -13.14
CA GLY A 17 5.40 2.30 -13.61
C GLY A 17 5.79 1.29 -14.68
N VAL A 18 4.84 0.41 -14.98
CA VAL A 18 4.94 -0.57 -16.06
C VAL A 18 3.88 -0.26 -17.09
N LYS A 19 4.28 -0.26 -18.36
CA LYS A 19 3.37 -0.23 -19.50
C LYS A 19 3.38 -1.60 -20.18
N ASP A 20 2.22 -2.00 -20.70
CA ASP A 20 2.13 -3.15 -21.59
C ASP A 20 2.61 -2.80 -23.02
N ASP A 21 2.57 -3.78 -23.91
CA ASP A 21 3.01 -3.64 -25.30
C ASP A 21 2.18 -2.63 -26.11
N ASN A 22 0.96 -2.33 -25.66
CA ASN A 22 0.07 -1.32 -26.25
C ASN A 22 0.31 0.08 -25.67
N GLY A 23 1.24 0.22 -24.71
CA GLY A 23 1.56 1.48 -24.04
C GLY A 23 0.61 1.84 -22.89
N GLN A 24 -0.32 0.96 -22.52
CA GLN A 24 -1.23 1.16 -21.40
C GLN A 24 -0.49 0.96 -20.07
N VAL A 25 -0.70 1.87 -19.11
CA VAL A 25 -0.13 1.73 -17.76
C VAL A 25 -0.88 0.63 -17.01
N ILE A 26 -0.15 -0.39 -16.57
CA ILE A 26 -0.69 -1.56 -15.84
C ILE A 26 -0.19 -1.66 -14.39
N ALA A 27 0.82 -0.86 -14.03
CA ALA A 27 1.27 -0.70 -12.65
C ALA A 27 1.90 0.69 -12.45
N GLY A 28 1.78 1.25 -11.25
CA GLY A 28 2.37 2.54 -10.91
C GLY A 28 2.76 2.62 -9.44
N CYS A 29 3.79 3.40 -9.12
CA CYS A 29 4.19 3.68 -7.75
C CYS A 29 4.77 5.08 -7.63
N LEU A 30 4.36 5.77 -6.57
CA LEU A 30 5.06 6.93 -6.06
C LEU A 30 6.07 6.45 -5.02
N LEU A 31 7.32 6.87 -5.16
CA LEU A 31 8.39 6.60 -4.21
C LEU A 31 8.91 7.92 -3.69
N THR A 32 9.05 8.04 -2.38
CA THR A 32 9.82 9.14 -1.77
C THR A 32 11.08 8.60 -1.17
N GLU A 33 12.14 9.39 -1.24
CA GLU A 33 13.38 9.10 -0.54
C GLU A 33 13.64 10.07 0.62
N ALA A 34 14.49 9.62 1.54
CA ALA A 34 15.09 10.45 2.56
C ALA A 34 16.50 9.94 2.89
N ARG A 35 17.42 10.88 3.14
CA ARG A 35 18.83 10.62 3.40
C ARG A 35 19.02 9.88 4.72
N THR A 36 19.88 8.87 4.72
CA THR A 36 20.28 8.10 5.91
C THR A 36 21.77 7.78 5.83
N LEU A 37 22.44 7.60 6.97
CA LEU A 37 23.87 7.22 7.04
C LEU A 37 24.77 7.97 6.03
N LYS A 38 24.72 9.31 6.07
CA LYS A 38 25.47 10.25 5.22
C LYS A 38 25.18 10.22 3.72
N PHE A 39 25.21 9.11 3.00
CA PHE A 39 25.01 9.13 1.54
C PHE A 39 24.03 8.08 1.04
N PHE A 40 23.61 7.18 1.94
CA PHE A 40 22.53 6.26 1.66
C PHE A 40 21.18 6.97 1.75
N LYS A 41 20.16 6.30 1.23
CA LYS A 41 18.77 6.74 1.29
C LYS A 41 17.88 5.58 1.70
N TYR A 42 16.78 5.86 2.39
CA TYR A 42 15.68 4.91 2.46
C TYR A 42 14.54 5.40 1.56
N PHE A 43 13.80 4.45 1.00
CA PHE A 43 12.68 4.71 0.11
C PHE A 43 11.37 4.23 0.73
N TYR A 44 10.26 4.85 0.35
CA TYR A 44 8.93 4.48 0.83
C TYR A 44 7.87 4.64 -0.26
N THR A 45 6.98 3.64 -0.40
CA THR A 45 5.98 3.55 -1.48
C THR A 45 4.62 4.17 -1.18
N HIS A 46 4.37 4.64 0.06
CA HIS A 46 3.12 5.30 0.48
C HIS A 46 1.85 4.55 0.05
N ARG A 47 1.62 3.35 0.58
CA ARG A 47 0.49 2.46 0.21
C ARG A 47 0.53 1.89 -1.21
N GLY A 48 1.56 2.24 -1.98
CA GLY A 48 1.85 1.64 -3.28
C GLY A 48 2.75 0.39 -3.17
N PRO A 49 3.08 -0.23 -4.30
CA PRO A 49 2.60 0.10 -5.65
C PRO A 49 1.09 -0.11 -5.86
N VAL A 50 0.54 0.43 -6.94
CA VAL A 50 -0.83 0.18 -7.40
C VAL A 50 -0.75 -0.71 -8.64
N MET A 51 -1.27 -1.93 -8.52
CA MET A 51 -1.31 -2.94 -9.56
C MET A 51 -2.31 -4.04 -9.20
N ASP A 52 -2.58 -4.94 -10.14
CA ASP A 52 -3.30 -6.18 -9.86
C ASP A 52 -2.41 -7.16 -9.08
N TYR A 53 -2.65 -7.27 -7.78
CA TYR A 53 -1.92 -8.16 -6.86
C TYR A 53 -2.28 -9.64 -7.02
N THR A 54 -3.31 -9.99 -7.78
CA THR A 54 -3.59 -11.39 -8.12
C THR A 54 -2.61 -11.90 -9.17
N ASN A 55 -2.11 -11.01 -10.03
CA ASN A 55 -1.09 -11.28 -11.03
C ASN A 55 0.33 -11.27 -10.42
N GLN A 56 0.77 -12.41 -9.90
CA GLN A 56 2.10 -12.55 -9.29
C GLN A 56 3.26 -12.28 -10.26
N SER A 57 3.06 -12.55 -11.55
CA SER A 57 4.04 -12.27 -12.59
C SER A 57 4.26 -10.76 -12.72
N LEU A 58 3.20 -9.96 -12.69
CA LEU A 58 3.28 -8.50 -12.70
C LEU A 58 3.95 -7.97 -11.43
N VAL A 59 3.60 -8.49 -10.25
CA VAL A 59 4.25 -8.12 -8.98
C VAL A 59 5.76 -8.34 -9.05
N ALA A 60 6.19 -9.52 -9.50
CA ALA A 60 7.61 -9.84 -9.64
C ALA A 60 8.30 -8.98 -10.71
N PHE A 61 7.63 -8.77 -11.85
CA PHE A 61 8.12 -7.93 -12.93
C PHE A 61 8.28 -6.47 -12.50
N PHE A 62 7.40 -5.94 -11.67
CA PHE A 62 7.51 -4.57 -11.15
C PHE A 62 8.65 -4.44 -10.13
N LEU A 63 8.70 -5.34 -9.14
CA LEU A 63 9.59 -5.19 -8.00
C LEU A 63 11.05 -5.53 -8.32
N LYS A 64 11.33 -6.53 -9.15
CA LYS A 64 12.71 -6.95 -9.46
C LYS A 64 13.54 -5.85 -10.14
N PRO A 65 13.06 -5.16 -11.19
CA PRO A 65 13.74 -4.00 -11.77
C PRO A 65 13.74 -2.80 -10.80
N SER A 66 12.67 -2.60 -10.02
CA SER A 66 12.60 -1.54 -9.01
C SER A 66 13.71 -1.66 -7.98
N THR A 67 14.02 -2.88 -7.48
CA THR A 67 15.15 -3.10 -6.58
C THR A 67 16.48 -2.68 -7.23
N SER A 68 16.70 -3.02 -8.50
CA SER A 68 17.89 -2.61 -9.25
C SER A 68 17.98 -1.10 -9.46
N TYR A 69 16.84 -0.45 -9.74
CA TYR A 69 16.73 0.99 -9.82
C TYR A 69 17.12 1.64 -8.49
N LEU A 70 16.49 1.24 -7.39
CA LEU A 70 16.76 1.80 -6.06
C LEU A 70 18.23 1.65 -5.64
N LYS A 71 18.88 0.51 -5.95
CA LYS A 71 20.31 0.30 -5.69
C LYS A 71 21.20 1.33 -6.39
N LYS A 72 20.87 1.75 -7.62
CA LYS A 72 21.59 2.82 -8.35
C LYS A 72 21.42 4.19 -7.69
N HIS A 73 20.39 4.37 -6.87
CA HIS A 73 20.11 5.57 -6.10
C HIS A 73 20.57 5.48 -4.63
N ASN A 74 21.59 4.66 -4.32
CA ASN A 74 22.15 4.47 -2.98
C ASN A 74 21.10 4.07 -1.92
N CYS A 75 20.09 3.28 -2.33
CA CYS A 75 19.09 2.76 -1.39
C CYS A 75 19.72 1.78 -0.39
N LEU A 76 19.57 2.06 0.90
CA LEU A 76 19.88 1.17 2.02
C LEU A 76 18.74 0.17 2.26
N TYR A 77 17.50 0.67 2.31
CA TYR A 77 16.29 -0.15 2.42
C TYR A 77 15.09 0.58 1.84
N VAL A 78 14.05 -0.20 1.50
CA VAL A 78 12.77 0.33 1.03
C VAL A 78 11.64 -0.24 1.89
N LEU A 79 10.72 0.63 2.29
CA LEU A 79 9.48 0.28 2.95
C LEU A 79 8.39 0.16 1.89
N VAL A 80 7.73 -1.00 1.85
CA VAL A 80 6.67 -1.32 0.88
C VAL A 80 5.44 -1.81 1.64
N ASP A 81 4.35 -1.07 1.54
CA ASP A 81 3.12 -1.29 2.33
C ASP A 81 1.85 -1.27 1.44
N PRO A 82 1.75 -2.16 0.45
CA PRO A 82 0.71 -2.07 -0.57
C PRO A 82 -0.68 -2.17 0.03
N TYR A 83 -1.66 -1.49 -0.57
CA TYR A 83 -3.04 -1.52 -0.11
C TYR A 83 -3.75 -2.84 -0.49
N LEU A 84 -3.36 -3.92 0.20
CA LEU A 84 -3.89 -5.27 0.04
C LEU A 84 -4.68 -5.68 1.29
N ILE A 85 -5.91 -6.17 1.10
CA ILE A 85 -6.78 -6.59 2.20
C ILE A 85 -6.39 -8.01 2.64
N GLU A 86 -6.18 -8.20 3.94
CA GLU A 86 -5.94 -9.52 4.53
C GLU A 86 -7.24 -10.15 5.06
N ASN A 87 -8.01 -9.38 5.85
CA ASN A 87 -9.27 -9.82 6.45
C ASN A 87 -10.28 -8.67 6.47
N LEU A 88 -11.55 -8.98 6.26
CA LEU A 88 -12.67 -8.15 6.69
C LEU A 88 -13.11 -8.60 8.08
N ARG A 89 -13.38 -7.62 8.93
CA ARG A 89 -13.82 -7.86 10.31
C ARG A 89 -15.05 -7.04 10.62
N ASN A 90 -15.87 -7.54 11.55
CA ASN A 90 -16.95 -6.77 12.14
C ASN A 90 -16.42 -5.83 13.23
N ALA A 91 -17.31 -5.03 13.82
CA ALA A 91 -16.96 -4.06 14.86
C ALA A 91 -16.39 -4.71 16.14
N ASP A 92 -16.75 -5.97 16.41
CA ASP A 92 -16.23 -6.77 17.53
C ASP A 92 -14.85 -7.38 17.24
N GLY A 93 -14.32 -7.17 16.03
CA GLY A 93 -13.01 -7.65 15.62
C GLY A 93 -13.00 -9.09 15.10
N GLU A 94 -14.15 -9.74 14.97
CA GLU A 94 -14.27 -11.10 14.42
C GLU A 94 -14.07 -11.08 12.91
N ILE A 95 -13.44 -12.14 12.37
CA ILE A 95 -13.19 -12.25 10.92
C ILE A 95 -14.48 -12.66 10.22
N VAL A 96 -14.97 -11.79 9.34
CA VAL A 96 -16.12 -12.05 8.45
C VAL A 96 -15.64 -12.72 7.16
N LYS A 97 -14.46 -12.33 6.66
CA LYS A 97 -13.86 -12.88 5.44
C LYS A 97 -12.35 -12.78 5.48
N SER A 98 -11.67 -13.83 5.03
CA SER A 98 -10.22 -13.83 4.81
C SER A 98 -9.88 -13.87 3.33
N TYR A 99 -8.79 -13.20 2.96
CA TYR A 99 -8.22 -13.23 1.61
C TYR A 99 -6.93 -14.04 1.62
N ASP A 100 -6.71 -14.84 0.58
CA ASP A 100 -5.48 -15.64 0.47
C ASP A 100 -4.34 -14.84 -0.18
N ASN A 101 -3.52 -14.22 0.66
CA ASN A 101 -2.34 -13.47 0.21
C ASN A 101 -1.05 -14.29 0.27
N ARG A 102 -1.11 -15.62 0.45
CA ARG A 102 0.09 -16.45 0.60
C ARG A 102 0.97 -16.43 -0.65
N ALA A 103 0.37 -16.34 -1.83
CA ALA A 103 1.11 -16.21 -3.09
C ALA A 103 1.92 -14.92 -3.12
N PHE A 104 1.31 -13.79 -2.77
CA PHE A 104 1.95 -12.49 -2.67
C PHE A 104 3.11 -12.52 -1.65
N VAL A 105 2.88 -13.01 -0.44
CA VAL A 105 3.93 -13.10 0.60
C VAL A 105 5.13 -13.92 0.13
N ARG A 106 4.89 -15.08 -0.53
CA ARG A 106 5.97 -15.90 -1.10
C ARG A 106 6.72 -15.18 -2.23
N THR A 107 6.01 -14.42 -3.08
CA THR A 107 6.64 -13.63 -4.15
C THR A 107 7.54 -12.55 -3.54
N MET A 108 7.06 -11.82 -2.53
CA MET A 108 7.83 -10.81 -1.82
C MET A 108 9.10 -11.39 -1.17
N ASP A 109 8.97 -12.52 -0.47
CA ASP A 109 10.09 -13.19 0.19
C ASP A 109 11.16 -13.66 -0.80
N LYS A 110 10.76 -14.28 -1.92
CA LYS A 110 11.68 -14.68 -3.01
C LYS A 110 12.44 -13.51 -3.63
N LEU A 111 11.86 -12.31 -3.60
CA LEU A 111 12.48 -11.07 -4.08
C LEU A 111 13.35 -10.38 -3.02
N GLY A 112 13.41 -10.92 -1.80
CA GLY A 112 14.21 -10.40 -0.69
C GLY A 112 13.49 -9.41 0.22
N TYR A 113 12.17 -9.22 0.05
CA TYR A 113 11.37 -8.35 0.92
C TYR A 113 10.93 -9.11 2.17
N LYS A 114 11.20 -8.52 3.35
CA LYS A 114 10.94 -9.12 4.66
C LYS A 114 9.63 -8.61 5.25
N HIS A 115 8.64 -9.49 5.43
CA HIS A 115 7.39 -9.15 6.11
C HIS A 115 7.65 -8.84 7.60
N GLN A 116 7.10 -7.72 8.09
CA GLN A 116 7.33 -7.23 9.46
C GLN A 116 6.34 -7.81 10.50
N GLY A 117 5.57 -8.83 10.13
CA GLY A 117 4.56 -9.42 11.02
C GLY A 117 3.21 -8.67 10.97
N PHE A 118 2.38 -8.86 11.99
CA PHE A 118 1.01 -8.32 12.07
C PHE A 118 0.82 -7.38 13.27
N PRO A 119 1.52 -6.22 13.30
CA PRO A 119 1.37 -5.28 14.41
C PRO A 119 -0.05 -4.72 14.49
N VAL A 120 -0.48 -4.45 15.72
CA VAL A 120 -1.77 -3.83 16.08
C VAL A 120 -1.48 -2.54 16.85
N GLY A 121 -2.36 -1.55 16.72
CA GLY A 121 -2.21 -0.23 17.34
C GLY A 121 -1.50 0.78 16.44
N TYR A 122 -1.13 1.90 17.04
CA TYR A 122 -0.46 3.00 16.35
C TYR A 122 1.06 2.82 16.41
N ASP A 123 1.70 3.03 15.27
CA ASP A 123 3.15 2.97 15.15
C ASP A 123 3.63 4.29 14.52
N SER A 124 4.82 4.72 14.92
CA SER A 124 5.39 6.00 14.46
C SER A 124 5.99 5.92 13.06
N MET A 125 6.25 4.71 12.55
CA MET A 125 6.98 4.47 11.30
C MET A 125 6.14 3.78 10.23
N SER A 126 5.06 3.09 10.60
CA SER A 126 4.20 2.31 9.71
C SER A 126 2.77 2.82 9.69
N GLN A 127 2.09 2.56 8.58
CA GLN A 127 0.69 2.92 8.41
C GLN A 127 -0.22 2.01 9.24
N ILE A 128 -1.33 2.57 9.71
CA ILE A 128 -2.35 1.79 10.42
C ILE A 128 -2.90 0.67 9.52
N ARG A 129 -2.96 -0.55 10.05
CA ARG A 129 -3.40 -1.73 9.29
C ARG A 129 -4.91 -1.98 9.34
N TRP A 130 -5.58 -1.33 10.28
CA TRP A 130 -7.00 -1.49 10.57
C TRP A 130 -7.73 -0.21 10.19
N LEU A 131 -8.72 -0.32 9.30
CA LEU A 131 -9.52 0.79 8.82
C LEU A 131 -11.00 0.45 9.05
N SER A 132 -11.74 1.37 9.66
CA SER A 132 -13.20 1.33 9.67
C SER A 132 -13.69 1.93 8.35
N VAL A 133 -14.35 1.13 7.53
CA VAL A 133 -14.79 1.51 6.18
C VAL A 133 -16.29 1.27 6.07
N LEU A 134 -17.04 2.32 5.74
CA LEU A 134 -18.45 2.21 5.39
C LEU A 134 -18.58 2.08 3.87
N ASP A 135 -19.06 0.92 3.41
CA ASP A 135 -19.36 0.72 2.00
C ASP A 135 -20.68 1.42 1.65
N LEU A 136 -20.59 2.36 0.71
CA LEU A 136 -21.69 3.19 0.22
C LEU A 136 -22.25 2.69 -1.11
N LYS A 137 -21.60 1.68 -1.72
CA LYS A 137 -21.98 1.21 -3.05
C LYS A 137 -23.43 0.72 -3.03
N ASP A 138 -24.22 1.23 -3.98
CA ASP A 138 -25.62 0.85 -4.20
C ASP A 138 -26.55 1.14 -2.99
N LYS A 139 -26.15 2.03 -2.07
CA LYS A 139 -26.95 2.41 -0.90
C LYS A 139 -27.57 3.81 -1.03
N THR A 140 -28.82 3.94 -0.61
CA THR A 140 -29.48 5.25 -0.44
C THR A 140 -29.18 5.85 0.94
N GLU A 141 -29.38 7.16 1.09
CA GLU A 141 -29.27 7.83 2.38
C GLU A 141 -30.19 7.21 3.45
N ASP A 142 -31.45 6.94 3.10
CA ASP A 142 -32.40 6.29 4.01
C ASP A 142 -31.93 4.90 4.47
N GLN A 143 -31.32 4.13 3.58
CA GLN A 143 -30.75 2.82 3.91
C GLN A 143 -29.56 2.98 4.86
N LEU A 144 -28.66 3.92 4.60
CA LEU A 144 -27.51 4.19 5.46
C LEU A 144 -27.96 4.60 6.87
N LEU A 145 -28.93 5.51 6.99
CA LEU A 145 -29.48 5.94 8.28
C LEU A 145 -30.13 4.76 9.04
N LYS A 146 -30.84 3.88 8.33
CA LYS A 146 -31.45 2.68 8.92
C LYS A 146 -30.41 1.67 9.42
N GLU A 147 -29.28 1.54 8.73
CA GLU A 147 -28.19 0.62 9.07
C GLU A 147 -27.32 1.12 10.25
N MET A 148 -27.31 2.43 10.54
CA MET A 148 -26.64 2.96 11.72
C MET A 148 -27.21 2.36 13.02
N ASP A 149 -26.37 2.27 14.04
CA ASP A 149 -26.86 1.97 15.38
C ASP A 149 -27.87 3.04 15.84
N TYR A 150 -28.71 2.69 16.81
CA TYR A 150 -29.80 3.56 17.25
C TYR A 150 -29.30 4.91 17.79
N GLN A 151 -28.18 4.93 18.51
CA GLN A 151 -27.65 6.16 19.11
C GLN A 151 -27.11 7.10 18.03
N THR A 152 -26.37 6.56 17.06
CA THR A 152 -25.81 7.28 15.92
C THR A 152 -26.91 7.82 15.01
N ARG A 153 -27.99 7.06 14.76
CA ARG A 153 -29.15 7.57 13.98
C ARG A 153 -29.91 8.69 14.70
N ARG A 154 -29.90 8.71 16.04
CA ARG A 154 -30.67 9.67 16.85
C ARG A 154 -29.97 11.03 17.01
N ASN A 155 -28.63 11.05 17.02
CA ASN A 155 -27.81 12.26 17.23
C ASN A 155 -27.75 13.14 15.99
#